data_AF-A0A933WHS1-F1
#
_entry.id   AF-A0A933WHS1-F1
#
_cell.length_a   1.000
_cell.length_b   1.000
_cell.length_c   1.000
_cell.angle_alpha   90.00
_cell.angle_beta   90.00
_cell.angle_gamma   90.00
#
_symmetry.space_group_name_H-M   'P 1'
#
loop_
_entity.id
_entity.type
_entity.pdbx_description
1 polymer ?
#
loop_
_entity_poly.entity_id
_entity_poly.type
_entity_poly.pdbx_seq_one_letter_code
_entity_poly.pdbx_strand_id
1 'polypeptide(L)'
;MKGILKILPGLLLIFFFYAPAMADPEVNSGLKCLICHGAIKGKVEKTKVVIVDIYIDGEKFSKSVHGSFDCTACHIAYQGSPHKEPGGDINNKDIAELVPFVRAKSKVDPVAQAACIKCHASIYKTLKESIHGQNIFIKKEMDGPLCLDCHGSPHYIAPKTEKESKVNKFNILHTCGNCHDKKELAKNTIGANT
;
A
#
# COMPACT_ATOMS: atom_id res chain seq x y z
N MET A 1 24.07 -81.81 -13.24
CA MET A 1 22.74 -81.55 -13.84
C MET A 1 21.91 -80.72 -12.87
N LYS A 2 21.59 -79.47 -13.26
CA LYS A 2 20.38 -78.66 -12.98
C LYS A 2 19.80 -78.79 -11.55
N GLY A 3 19.90 -77.83 -10.63
CA GLY A 3 19.58 -76.41 -10.77
C GLY A 3 18.09 -76.18 -10.53
N ILE A 4 17.65 -76.03 -9.28
CA ILE A 4 16.33 -75.46 -8.92
C ILE A 4 16.50 -74.57 -7.68
N LEU A 5 16.76 -73.29 -7.94
CA LEU A 5 16.65 -72.20 -7.01
C LEU A 5 15.15 -71.87 -6.87
N LYS A 6 14.54 -72.17 -5.72
CA LYS A 6 13.18 -71.71 -5.41
C LYS A 6 13.25 -70.24 -4.98
N ILE A 7 12.99 -69.35 -5.93
CA ILE A 7 12.85 -67.91 -5.71
C ILE A 7 11.50 -67.71 -5.03
N LEU A 8 11.50 -67.35 -3.75
CA LEU A 8 10.30 -66.87 -3.05
C LEU A 8 9.85 -65.57 -3.78
N PRO A 9 8.57 -65.40 -4.16
CA PRO A 9 8.15 -64.18 -4.81
C PRO A 9 8.34 -63.03 -3.82
N GLY A 10 9.27 -62.14 -4.16
CA GLY A 10 9.55 -60.94 -3.39
C GLY A 10 8.26 -60.18 -3.20
N LEU A 11 7.88 -59.99 -1.94
CA LEU A 11 6.92 -58.98 -1.52
C LEU A 11 7.54 -57.63 -1.89
N LEU A 12 7.33 -57.21 -3.13
CA LEU A 12 7.69 -55.90 -3.62
C LEU A 12 6.70 -54.95 -2.93
N LEU A 13 7.00 -54.60 -1.67
CA LEU A 13 6.43 -53.47 -0.99
C LEU A 13 6.87 -52.25 -1.79
N ILE A 14 6.06 -51.92 -2.78
CA ILE A 14 6.04 -50.61 -3.38
C ILE A 14 5.63 -49.71 -2.22
N PHE A 15 6.61 -49.22 -1.46
CA PHE A 15 6.45 -48.02 -0.67
C PHE A 15 6.10 -46.96 -1.70
N PHE A 16 4.81 -46.77 -1.91
CA PHE A 16 4.27 -45.53 -2.43
C PHE A 16 4.70 -44.50 -1.39
N PHE A 17 5.89 -43.94 -1.59
CA PHE A 17 6.28 -42.70 -0.97
C PHE A 17 5.24 -41.71 -1.47
N TYR A 18 4.16 -41.60 -0.72
CA TYR A 18 3.20 -40.52 -0.83
C TYR A 18 3.99 -39.30 -0.41
N ALA A 19 4.77 -38.75 -1.34
CA ALA A 19 5.35 -37.44 -1.19
C ALA A 19 4.12 -36.55 -0.92
N PRO A 20 3.97 -35.96 0.28
CA PRO A 20 2.98 -34.92 0.42
C PRO A 20 3.29 -33.94 -0.71
N ALA A 21 2.28 -33.61 -1.52
CA ALA A 21 2.39 -32.54 -2.48
C ALA A 21 3.06 -31.39 -1.73
N MET A 22 4.31 -31.10 -2.07
CA MET A 22 4.99 -29.93 -1.53
C MET A 22 4.10 -28.80 -2.01
N ALA A 23 3.32 -28.23 -1.09
CA ALA A 23 2.67 -26.96 -1.34
C ALA A 23 3.78 -26.05 -1.88
N ASP A 24 3.58 -25.53 -3.09
CA ASP A 24 4.50 -24.56 -3.67
C ASP A 24 4.88 -23.57 -2.56
N PRO A 25 6.18 -23.31 -2.35
CA PRO A 25 6.57 -22.30 -1.37
C PRO A 25 5.77 -21.06 -1.71
N GLU A 26 5.04 -20.54 -0.72
CA GLU A 26 4.21 -19.37 -0.85
C GLU A 26 5.09 -18.22 -1.36
N VAL A 27 5.21 -18.12 -2.68
CA VAL A 27 5.88 -17.03 -3.36
C VAL A 27 5.13 -15.80 -2.88
N ASN A 28 5.78 -15.00 -2.02
CA ASN A 28 5.32 -13.73 -1.48
C ASN A 28 4.37 -13.11 -2.50
N SER A 29 3.10 -12.94 -2.11
CA SER A 29 2.06 -12.51 -3.04
C SER A 29 2.40 -11.17 -3.70
N GLY A 30 3.16 -10.32 -3.02
CA GLY A 30 3.75 -9.09 -3.55
C GLY A 30 4.77 -9.29 -4.69
N LEU A 31 5.55 -10.38 -4.72
CA LEU A 31 6.45 -10.66 -5.85
C LEU A 31 5.66 -10.87 -7.14
N LYS A 32 4.47 -11.50 -7.06
CA LYS A 32 3.59 -11.71 -8.21
C LYS A 32 3.08 -10.40 -8.80
N CYS A 33 2.85 -9.38 -7.96
CA CYS A 33 2.47 -8.04 -8.41
C CYS A 33 3.62 -7.38 -9.18
N LEU A 34 4.85 -7.49 -8.67
CA LEU A 34 6.03 -6.85 -9.27
C LEU A 34 6.48 -7.47 -10.60
N ILE A 35 6.05 -8.69 -10.95
CA ILE A 35 6.31 -9.27 -12.28
C ILE A 35 5.85 -8.31 -13.39
N CYS A 36 4.66 -7.72 -13.22
CA CYS A 36 4.12 -6.75 -14.16
C CYS A 36 4.36 -5.31 -13.68
N HIS A 37 4.07 -4.99 -12.42
CA HIS A 37 4.19 -3.63 -11.90
C HIS A 37 5.65 -3.16 -11.75
N GLY A 38 6.62 -4.07 -11.72
CA GLY A 38 8.05 -3.72 -11.75
C GLY A 38 8.66 -3.68 -13.16
N ALA A 39 7.91 -4.06 -14.19
CA ALA A 39 8.39 -4.11 -15.58
C ALA A 39 7.66 -3.13 -16.51
N ILE A 40 6.38 -2.86 -16.25
CA ILE A 40 5.57 -1.97 -17.07
C ILE A 40 5.91 -0.52 -16.73
N LYS A 41 6.72 0.12 -17.58
CA LYS A 41 6.94 1.56 -17.52
C LYS A 41 5.87 2.25 -18.35
N GLY A 42 5.03 3.04 -17.70
CA GLY A 42 3.96 3.75 -18.38
C GLY A 42 2.83 4.13 -17.44
N LYS A 43 1.99 5.04 -17.91
CA LYS A 43 0.83 5.47 -17.14
C LYS A 43 -0.43 4.87 -17.75
N VAL A 44 -1.31 4.36 -16.91
CA VAL A 44 -2.62 3.84 -17.30
C VAL A 44 -3.66 4.95 -17.13
N GLU A 45 -4.43 5.20 -18.18
CA GLU A 45 -5.59 6.08 -18.10
C GLU A 45 -6.75 5.30 -17.46
N LYS A 46 -7.11 5.66 -16.22
CA LYS A 46 -8.29 5.09 -15.55
C LYS A 46 -9.58 5.85 -15.90
N THR A 47 -9.46 7.15 -16.17
CA THR A 47 -10.52 8.03 -16.66
C THR A 47 -9.88 9.15 -17.49
N LYS A 48 -10.68 9.95 -18.22
CA LYS A 48 -10.23 11.11 -19.01
C LYS A 48 -9.32 12.12 -18.26
N VAL A 49 -9.21 12.02 -16.93
CA VAL A 49 -8.46 12.94 -16.05
C VAL A 49 -7.42 12.23 -15.18
N VAL A 50 -7.58 10.92 -14.92
CA VAL A 50 -6.72 10.17 -13.99
C VAL A 50 -5.79 9.26 -14.76
N ILE A 51 -4.55 9.72 -14.88
CA ILE A 51 -3.43 8.98 -15.45
C ILE A 51 -2.54 8.52 -14.28
N VAL A 52 -2.48 7.20 -14.03
CA VAL A 52 -1.74 6.61 -12.91
C VAL A 52 -0.51 5.90 -13.43
N ASP A 53 0.67 6.24 -12.91
CA ASP A 53 1.87 5.42 -13.13
C ASP A 53 1.74 4.13 -12.34
N ILE A 54 1.75 2.99 -13.03
CA ILE A 54 1.61 1.67 -12.39
C ILE A 54 2.96 1.01 -12.13
N TYR A 55 4.06 1.68 -12.50
CA TYR A 55 5.42 1.21 -12.28
C TYR A 55 5.84 1.37 -10.81
N ILE A 56 6.35 0.28 -10.23
CA ILE A 56 6.90 0.21 -8.88
C ILE A 56 8.31 -0.35 -8.95
N ASP A 57 9.28 0.43 -8.48
CA ASP A 57 10.64 -0.03 -8.27
C ASP A 57 10.67 -0.91 -7.01
N GLY A 58 10.78 -2.22 -7.21
CA GLY A 58 10.78 -3.21 -6.12
C GLY A 58 11.96 -3.07 -5.17
N GLU A 59 13.14 -2.68 -5.66
CA GLU A 59 14.32 -2.46 -4.81
C GLU A 59 14.11 -1.24 -3.93
N LYS A 60 13.60 -0.14 -4.51
CA LYS A 60 13.28 1.06 -3.75
C LYS A 60 12.14 0.82 -2.75
N PHE A 61 11.12 0.05 -3.14
CA PHE A 61 10.02 -0.34 -2.24
C PHE A 61 10.55 -1.15 -1.05
N SER A 62 11.47 -2.09 -1.28
CA SER A 62 12.04 -2.92 -0.20
C SER A 62 12.74 -2.11 0.91
N LYS A 63 13.16 -0.88 0.61
CA LYS A 63 13.79 0.07 1.56
C LYS A 63 12.78 0.97 2.29
N SER A 64 11.50 0.93 1.92
CA SER A 64 10.41 1.62 2.62
C SER A 64 10.24 1.06 4.03
N VAL A 65 9.66 1.85 4.94
CA VAL A 65 9.27 1.38 6.28
C VAL A 65 8.27 0.21 6.25
N HIS A 66 7.60 0.01 5.12
CA HIS A 66 6.68 -1.11 4.86
C HIS A 66 7.19 -2.03 3.75
N GLY A 67 8.49 -2.01 3.42
CA GLY A 67 9.07 -2.78 2.32
C GLY A 67 8.96 -4.30 2.46
N SER A 68 8.64 -4.79 3.66
CA SER A 68 8.38 -6.20 3.95
C SER A 68 6.92 -6.61 3.78
N PHE A 69 6.00 -5.68 3.51
CA PHE A 69 4.57 -6.01 3.38
C PHE A 69 4.23 -6.49 1.96
N ASP A 70 3.27 -7.41 1.87
CA ASP A 70 2.61 -7.72 0.61
C ASP A 70 1.86 -6.50 0.06
N CYS A 71 1.78 -6.38 -1.27
CA CYS A 71 1.10 -5.26 -1.92
C CYS A 71 -0.37 -5.14 -1.51
N THR A 72 -1.02 -6.28 -1.28
CA THR A 72 -2.44 -6.40 -0.87
C THR A 72 -2.69 -5.93 0.57
N ALA A 73 -1.65 -5.70 1.38
CA ALA A 73 -1.80 -5.12 2.71
C ALA A 73 -2.38 -3.71 2.64
N CYS A 74 -2.00 -2.93 1.62
CA CYS A 74 -2.53 -1.60 1.34
C CYS A 74 -3.54 -1.63 0.17
N HIS A 75 -3.23 -2.35 -0.91
CA HIS A 75 -4.12 -2.50 -2.08
C HIS A 75 -5.24 -3.51 -1.81
N ILE A 76 -6.01 -3.28 -0.75
CA ILE A 76 -6.99 -4.23 -0.20
C ILE A 76 -8.18 -4.52 -1.14
N ALA A 77 -8.39 -3.66 -2.14
CA ALA A 77 -9.45 -3.83 -3.14
C ALA A 77 -9.03 -4.68 -4.35
N TYR A 78 -7.77 -5.13 -4.40
CA TYR A 78 -7.22 -5.92 -5.50
C TYR A 78 -6.89 -7.34 -5.05
N GLN A 79 -7.34 -8.31 -5.84
CA GLN A 79 -7.06 -9.73 -5.63
C GLN A 79 -6.88 -10.43 -6.97
N GLY A 80 -6.07 -11.49 -6.98
CA GLY A 80 -5.74 -12.26 -8.18
C GLY A 80 -4.72 -11.57 -9.09
N SER A 81 -4.24 -12.30 -10.08
CA SER A 81 -3.36 -11.80 -11.14
C SER A 81 -3.60 -12.61 -12.42
N PRO A 82 -3.96 -12.00 -13.57
CA PRO A 82 -4.33 -10.58 -13.75
C PRO A 82 -5.59 -10.22 -12.96
N HIS A 83 -5.64 -9.03 -12.38
CA HIS A 83 -6.80 -8.58 -11.59
C HIS A 83 -7.76 -7.73 -12.43
N LYS A 84 -9.05 -7.73 -12.05
CA LYS A 84 -10.06 -6.80 -12.61
C LYS A 84 -9.94 -5.42 -11.96
N GLU A 85 -10.64 -4.44 -12.53
CA GLU A 85 -10.87 -3.12 -11.92
C GLU A 85 -11.40 -3.27 -10.48
N PRO A 86 -11.02 -2.38 -9.54
CA PRO A 86 -11.31 -2.54 -8.13
C PRO A 86 -12.81 -2.60 -7.87
N GLY A 87 -13.28 -3.80 -7.52
CA GLY A 87 -14.60 -4.10 -6.95
C GLY A 87 -14.49 -4.92 -5.67
N GLY A 88 -13.30 -5.03 -5.09
CA GLY A 88 -13.06 -5.75 -3.84
C GLY A 88 -13.82 -5.11 -2.68
N ASP A 89 -14.45 -5.95 -1.87
CA ASP A 89 -15.15 -5.53 -0.67
C ASP A 89 -14.19 -4.83 0.30
N ILE A 90 -14.34 -3.51 0.43
CA ILE A 90 -13.67 -2.74 1.47
C ILE A 90 -14.41 -2.99 2.80
N ASN A 91 -14.11 -4.13 3.41
CA ASN A 91 -14.61 -4.55 4.73
C ASN A 91 -14.04 -3.70 5.88
N ASN A 92 -14.10 -2.38 5.75
CA ASN A 92 -13.69 -1.42 6.75
C ASN A 92 -14.44 -0.10 6.55
N LYS A 93 -15.32 0.24 7.50
CA LYS A 93 -16.18 1.43 7.46
C LYS A 93 -15.37 2.73 7.46
N ASP A 94 -14.28 2.81 8.22
CA ASP A 94 -13.46 4.03 8.30
C ASP A 94 -12.73 4.28 6.97
N ILE A 95 -12.29 3.22 6.28
CA ILE A 95 -11.68 3.33 4.96
C ILE A 95 -12.75 3.78 3.96
N ALA A 96 -13.93 3.18 4.00
CA ALA A 96 -15.05 3.55 3.13
C ALA A 96 -15.47 5.02 3.32
N GLU A 97 -15.48 5.53 4.55
CA GLU A 97 -15.75 6.95 4.86
C GLU A 97 -14.67 7.88 4.29
N LEU A 98 -13.41 7.46 4.32
CA LEU A 98 -12.27 8.28 3.90
C LEU A 98 -12.06 8.33 2.37
N VAL A 99 -12.38 7.24 1.66
CA VAL A 99 -12.13 7.09 0.22
C VAL A 99 -12.67 8.24 -0.64
N PRO A 100 -13.88 8.78 -0.44
CA PRO A 100 -14.38 9.92 -1.21
C PRO A 100 -13.48 11.16 -1.07
N PHE A 101 -12.99 11.44 0.14
CA PHE A 101 -12.12 12.58 0.41
C PHE A 101 -10.75 12.40 -0.26
N VAL A 102 -10.19 11.19 -0.13
CA VAL A 102 -8.92 10.84 -0.77
C VAL A 102 -9.03 10.94 -2.28
N ARG A 103 -10.12 10.43 -2.87
CA ARG A 103 -10.34 10.44 -4.32
C ARG A 103 -10.36 11.84 -4.92
N ALA A 104 -10.84 12.84 -4.18
CA ALA A 104 -10.86 14.22 -4.66
C ALA A 104 -9.44 14.85 -4.72
N LYS A 105 -8.51 14.39 -3.89
CA LYS A 105 -7.14 14.94 -3.79
C LYS A 105 -6.08 14.09 -4.47
N SER A 106 -6.30 12.78 -4.52
CA SER A 106 -5.30 11.81 -4.90
C SER A 106 -5.40 11.40 -6.35
N LYS A 107 -4.24 11.36 -7.01
CA LYS A 107 -4.07 10.79 -8.36
C LYS A 107 -3.67 9.32 -8.31
N VAL A 108 -3.55 8.73 -7.12
CA VAL A 108 -3.24 7.31 -6.93
C VAL A 108 -4.48 6.56 -6.46
N ASP A 109 -4.33 5.26 -6.19
CA ASP A 109 -5.40 4.43 -5.63
C ASP A 109 -5.92 5.00 -4.29
N PRO A 110 -7.17 5.50 -4.25
CA PRO A 110 -7.69 6.14 -3.05
C PRO A 110 -7.97 5.15 -1.92
N VAL A 111 -8.24 3.88 -2.24
CA VAL A 111 -8.44 2.84 -1.23
C VAL A 111 -7.11 2.53 -0.55
N ALA A 112 -6.04 2.33 -1.33
CA ALA A 112 -4.72 2.07 -0.76
C ALA A 112 -4.19 3.24 0.08
N GLN A 113 -4.44 4.48 -0.35
CA GLN A 113 -4.07 5.65 0.46
C GLN A 113 -4.89 5.76 1.76
N ALA A 114 -6.15 5.28 1.77
CA ALA A 114 -6.96 5.21 2.98
C ALA A 114 -6.57 4.01 3.89
N ALA A 115 -5.95 2.96 3.33
CA ALA A 115 -5.68 1.71 4.05
C ALA A 115 -4.71 1.84 5.25
N CYS A 116 -3.94 2.94 5.34
CA CYS A 116 -3.06 3.20 6.47
C CYS A 116 -3.77 3.06 7.83
N ILE A 117 -5.05 3.45 7.89
CA ILE A 117 -5.83 3.48 9.13
C ILE A 117 -6.15 2.08 9.67
N LYS A 118 -6.05 1.03 8.84
CA LYS A 118 -6.24 -0.37 9.26
C LYS A 118 -5.25 -0.75 10.37
N CYS A 119 -4.03 -0.23 10.31
CA CYS A 119 -2.98 -0.49 11.29
C CYS A 119 -2.66 0.76 12.15
N HIS A 120 -2.82 1.96 11.60
CA HIS A 120 -2.55 3.23 12.29
C HIS A 120 -3.84 3.91 12.79
N ALA A 121 -4.78 3.15 13.36
CA ALA A 121 -6.08 3.66 13.81
C ALA A 121 -5.97 4.77 14.86
N SER A 122 -5.01 4.66 15.79
CA SER A 122 -4.76 5.69 16.81
C SER A 122 -4.25 7.00 16.21
N ILE A 123 -3.31 6.91 15.27
CA ILE A 123 -2.77 8.07 14.56
C ILE A 123 -3.85 8.72 13.70
N TYR A 124 -4.69 7.92 13.03
CA TYR A 124 -5.83 8.41 12.29
C TYR A 124 -6.81 9.18 13.18
N LYS A 125 -7.12 8.65 14.36
CA LYS A 125 -7.97 9.35 15.34
C LYS A 125 -7.36 10.71 15.73
N THR A 126 -6.08 10.75 16.06
CA THR A 126 -5.38 12.00 16.38
C THR A 126 -5.40 12.99 15.21
N LEU A 127 -5.19 12.53 13.97
CA LEU A 127 -5.27 13.39 12.79
C LEU A 127 -6.70 13.93 12.61
N LYS A 128 -7.72 13.07 12.72
CA LYS A 128 -9.14 13.42 12.59
C LYS A 128 -9.57 14.49 13.60
N GLU A 129 -9.05 14.42 14.82
CA GLU A 129 -9.33 15.38 15.90
C GLU A 129 -8.55 16.70 15.80
N SER A 130 -7.42 16.72 15.07
CA SER A 130 -6.60 17.91 14.85
C SER A 130 -7.25 18.92 13.90
N ILE A 131 -6.77 20.17 13.87
CA ILE A 131 -7.25 21.19 12.93
C ILE A 131 -7.14 20.74 11.46
N HIS A 132 -6.12 19.96 11.12
CA HIS A 132 -5.95 19.39 9.78
C HIS A 132 -7.07 18.41 9.41
N GLY A 133 -7.44 17.53 10.33
CA GLY A 133 -8.54 16.58 10.13
C GLY A 133 -9.90 17.26 10.18
N GLN A 134 -10.11 18.23 11.07
CA GLN A 134 -11.38 18.94 11.18
C GLN A 134 -11.76 19.66 9.88
N ASN A 135 -10.80 20.25 9.17
CA ASN A 135 -11.07 20.84 7.85
C ASN A 135 -11.65 19.80 6.87
N ILE A 136 -11.07 18.60 6.79
CA ILE A 136 -11.54 17.53 5.88
C ILE A 136 -12.86 16.94 6.37
N PHE A 137 -12.94 16.51 7.63
CA PHE A 137 -14.02 15.66 8.11
C PHE A 137 -15.24 16.45 8.60
N ILE A 138 -15.03 17.64 9.17
CA ILE A 138 -16.11 18.48 9.72
C ILE A 138 -16.50 19.55 8.70
N LYS A 139 -15.53 20.36 8.24
CA LYS A 139 -15.81 21.47 7.33
C LYS A 139 -16.02 21.02 5.88
N LYS A 140 -15.66 19.77 5.55
CA LYS A 140 -15.71 19.20 4.20
C LYS A 140 -14.84 20.01 3.21
N GLU A 141 -13.80 20.66 3.72
CA GLU A 141 -12.82 21.40 2.95
C GLU A 141 -11.72 20.43 2.51
N MET A 142 -11.48 20.38 1.20
CA MET A 142 -10.52 19.46 0.60
C MET A 142 -9.08 19.98 0.65
N ASP A 143 -8.78 20.99 1.46
CA ASP A 143 -7.46 21.62 1.57
C ASP A 143 -6.59 21.01 2.69
N GLY A 144 -7.20 20.39 3.71
CA GLY A 144 -6.48 19.75 4.82
C GLY A 144 -5.59 18.57 4.39
N PRO A 145 -4.44 18.33 5.05
CA PRO A 145 -3.52 17.27 4.67
C PRO A 145 -4.00 15.87 5.08
N LEU A 146 -3.67 14.89 4.24
CA LEU A 146 -3.78 13.45 4.45
C LEU A 146 -2.39 12.85 4.73
N CYS A 147 -2.33 11.56 5.07
CA CYS A 147 -1.10 10.86 5.47
C CYS A 147 0.08 11.11 4.51
N LEU A 148 -0.18 11.03 3.20
CA LEU A 148 0.85 11.12 2.16
C LEU A 148 1.30 12.56 1.85
N ASP A 149 0.55 13.58 2.28
CA ASP A 149 0.97 14.97 2.14
C ASP A 149 2.23 15.24 2.98
N CYS A 150 2.30 14.60 4.16
CA CYS A 150 3.48 14.63 5.03
C CYS A 150 4.48 13.52 4.72
N HIS A 151 4.04 12.29 4.42
CA HIS A 151 4.93 11.12 4.29
C HIS A 151 5.42 10.84 2.87
N GLY A 152 4.81 11.44 1.83
CA GLY A 152 5.23 11.28 0.45
C GLY A 152 4.58 10.08 -0.26
N SER A 153 5.38 9.32 -1.01
CA SER A 153 4.86 8.17 -1.78
C SER A 153 4.39 7.06 -0.84
N PRO A 154 3.25 6.39 -1.10
CA PRO A 154 2.81 5.25 -0.30
C PRO A 154 3.72 4.02 -0.47
N HIS A 155 4.45 3.93 -1.59
CA HIS A 155 5.39 2.84 -1.86
C HIS A 155 6.81 3.11 -1.34
N TYR A 156 7.16 4.37 -1.07
CA TYR A 156 8.54 4.76 -0.73
C TYR A 156 8.61 5.64 0.53
N ILE A 157 7.81 5.30 1.55
CA ILE A 157 7.83 6.02 2.83
C ILE A 157 9.17 5.75 3.52
N ALA A 158 9.98 6.80 3.65
CA ALA A 158 11.30 6.71 4.29
C ALA A 158 11.20 6.90 5.82
N PRO A 159 12.04 6.21 6.62
CA PRO A 159 12.11 6.40 8.07
C PRO A 159 12.43 7.86 8.42
N LYS A 160 11.86 8.37 9.52
CA LYS A 160 12.05 9.79 9.92
C LYS A 160 13.52 10.20 10.14
N THR A 161 14.42 9.25 10.34
CA THR A 161 15.86 9.47 10.54
C THR A 161 16.60 9.71 9.23
N GLU A 162 16.05 9.24 8.11
CA GLU A 162 16.68 9.33 6.80
C GLU A 162 16.50 10.71 6.17
N LYS A 163 17.50 11.15 5.42
CA LYS A 163 17.53 12.50 4.82
C LYS A 163 16.46 12.69 3.76
N GLU A 164 16.00 11.60 3.14
CA GLU A 164 15.00 11.59 2.08
C GLU A 164 13.58 11.63 2.65
N SER A 165 13.42 11.41 3.96
CA SER A 165 12.11 11.44 4.60
C SER A 165 11.58 12.85 4.70
N LYS A 166 10.38 13.07 4.16
CA LYS A 166 9.69 14.36 4.28
C LYS A 166 9.43 14.78 5.72
N VAL A 167 9.35 13.83 6.65
CA VAL A 167 9.17 14.08 8.09
C VAL A 167 10.48 14.08 8.87
N ASN A 168 11.63 14.07 8.18
CA ASN A 168 12.93 14.30 8.80
C ASN A 168 12.99 15.71 9.41
N LYS A 169 13.69 15.86 10.53
CA LYS A 169 13.86 17.15 11.22
C LYS A 169 14.39 18.27 10.32
N PHE A 170 15.18 17.95 9.29
CA PHE A 170 15.72 18.92 8.35
C PHE A 170 14.76 19.25 7.19
N ASN A 171 13.76 18.41 6.95
CA ASN A 171 12.78 18.58 5.85
C ASN A 171 11.41 19.06 6.34
N ILE A 172 11.13 18.98 7.65
CA ILE A 172 9.79 19.23 8.18
C ILE A 172 9.25 20.63 7.86
N LEU A 173 10.11 21.65 7.87
CA LEU A 173 9.73 23.01 7.51
C LEU A 173 9.27 23.09 6.05
N HIS A 174 9.99 22.45 5.13
CA HIS A 174 9.60 22.38 3.73
C HIS A 174 8.29 21.58 3.54
N THR A 175 8.12 20.50 4.31
CA THR A 175 6.88 19.71 4.29
C THR A 175 5.66 20.54 4.70
N CYS A 176 5.76 21.33 5.76
CA CYS A 176 4.72 22.28 6.16
C CYS A 176 4.52 23.39 5.10
N GLY A 177 5.61 23.93 4.57
CA GLY A 177 5.61 25.02 3.59
C GLY A 177 4.86 24.69 2.29
N ASN A 178 4.78 23.41 1.90
CA ASN A 178 4.01 22.97 0.71
C ASN A 178 2.54 23.44 0.71
N CYS A 179 1.98 23.67 1.91
CA CYS A 179 0.66 24.25 2.10
C CYS A 179 0.74 25.65 2.73
N HIS A 180 1.54 25.85 3.77
CA HIS A 180 1.53 27.10 4.55
C HIS A 180 2.31 28.27 3.94
N ASP A 181 3.14 28.04 2.91
CA ASP A 181 3.80 29.15 2.21
C ASP A 181 2.88 29.82 1.17
N LYS A 182 1.72 29.21 0.90
CA LYS A 182 0.72 29.77 -0.01
C LYS A 182 -0.16 30.75 0.77
N LYS A 183 -0.08 32.05 0.42
CA LYS A 183 -0.85 33.13 1.06
C LYS A 183 -2.33 32.80 1.26
N GLU A 184 -2.97 32.09 0.34
CA GLU A 184 -4.40 31.74 0.44
C GLU A 184 -4.72 30.63 1.44
N LEU A 185 -3.78 29.72 1.73
CA LEU A 185 -3.94 28.67 2.76
C LEU A 185 -3.42 29.13 4.13
N ALA A 186 -2.43 30.03 4.15
CA ALA A 186 -1.87 30.62 5.37
C ALA A 186 -2.86 31.53 6.13
N LYS A 187 -3.80 32.16 5.41
CA LYS A 187 -4.86 33.00 6.02
C LYS A 187 -5.81 32.21 6.92
N ASN A 188 -5.91 30.89 6.73
CA ASN A 188 -6.87 30.02 7.44
C ASN A 188 -6.26 29.31 8.66
N THR A 189 -4.97 29.53 8.95
CA THR A 189 -4.30 29.02 10.16
C THR A 189 -4.43 29.98 11.33
N ILE A 190 -5.40 29.71 12.21
CA ILE A 190 -5.50 30.10 13.64
C ILE A 190 -5.24 31.59 13.97
N GLY A 191 -6.32 32.33 14.29
CA GLY A 191 -6.24 33.40 15.30
C GLY A 191 -5.74 34.78 14.87
N ALA A 192 -6.26 35.36 13.78
CA ALA A 192 -6.10 36.80 13.50
C ALA A 192 -6.98 37.70 14.40
N ASN A 193 -7.03 37.40 15.70
CA ASN A 193 -7.52 38.30 16.75
C ASN A 193 -6.37 38.56 17.74
N THR A 194 -5.34 39.25 17.25
CA THR A 194 -4.45 40.13 18.02
C THR A 194 -3.98 41.23 17.10
#